data_AF-A0A151T780-F1
#
_entry.id   AF-A0A151T780-F1
#
_cell.length_a   1.000
_cell.length_b   1.000
_cell.length_c   1.000
_cell.angle_alpha   90.00
_cell.angle_beta   90.00
_cell.angle_gamma   90.00
#
_symmetry.space_group_name_H-M   'P 1'
#
loop_
_entity.id
_entity.type
_entity.pdbx_description
1 polymer ?
#
loop_
_entity_poly.entity_id
_entity_poly.type
_entity_poly.pdbx_seq_one_letter_code
_entity_poly.pdbx_strand_id
1 'polypeptide(L)'
;MNMVRCMLSEKKVPKIFWPKAVNWTTYVLNRSPTLAVKNVTPEEAWSGSKPSVEHFRIFGCMAHVHIPNVKITKLQDKSFSCVFFGVS
;
A
#
# COMPACT_ATOMS: atom_id res chain seq x y z
N MET A 1 10.37 12.76 -3.88
CA MET A 1 9.11 13.34 -3.35
C MET A 1 7.99 13.51 -4.38
N ASN A 2 8.27 13.62 -5.69
CA ASN A 2 7.21 13.85 -6.69
C ASN A 2 6.16 12.72 -6.72
N MET A 3 6.58 11.45 -6.70
CA MET A 3 5.65 10.31 -6.66
C MET A 3 4.71 10.33 -5.45
N VAL A 4 5.22 10.66 -4.26
CA VAL A 4 4.42 10.80 -3.03
C VAL A 4 3.37 11.88 -3.20
N ARG A 5 3.75 13.04 -3.75
CA ARG A 5 2.81 14.15 -4.05
C ARG A 5 1.75 13.73 -5.05
N CYS A 6 2.15 13.06 -6.14
CA CYS A 6 1.22 12.56 -7.16
C CYS A 6 0.22 11.57 -6.56
N MET A 7 0.68 10.56 -5.81
CA MET A 7 -0.20 9.56 -5.19
C MET A 7 -1.22 10.18 -4.22
N LEU A 8 -0.78 11.09 -3.36
CA LEU A 8 -1.68 11.77 -2.42
C LEU A 8 -2.71 12.63 -3.17
N SER A 9 -2.28 13.34 -4.21
CA SER A 9 -3.16 14.21 -5.01
C SER A 9 -4.18 13.42 -5.82
N GLU A 10 -3.74 12.35 -6.49
CA GLU A 10 -4.58 11.52 -7.36
C GLU A 10 -5.71 10.86 -6.56
N LYS A 11 -5.39 10.35 -5.37
CA LYS A 11 -6.34 9.64 -4.51
C LYS A 11 -7.01 10.53 -3.47
N LYS A 12 -6.76 11.83 -3.52
CA LYS A 12 -7.29 12.84 -2.58
C LYS A 12 -7.04 12.44 -1.11
N VAL A 13 -5.91 11.79 -0.83
CA VAL A 13 -5.53 11.37 0.51
C VAL A 13 -5.00 12.60 1.27
N PRO A 14 -5.49 12.87 2.50
CA PRO A 14 -5.01 13.99 3.29
C PRO A 14 -3.49 13.99 3.48
N LYS A 15 -2.86 15.16 3.36
CA LYS A 15 -1.40 15.32 3.41
C LYS A 15 -0.77 14.82 4.72
N ILE A 16 -1.53 14.74 5.81
CA ILE A 16 -1.07 14.17 7.08
C ILE A 16 -0.59 12.71 6.93
N PHE A 17 -1.11 11.97 5.95
CA PHE A 17 -0.71 10.60 5.65
C PHE A 17 0.51 10.49 4.72
N TRP A 18 1.25 11.58 4.48
CA TRP A 18 2.47 11.56 3.69
C TRP A 18 3.50 10.50 4.14
N PRO A 19 3.69 10.17 5.43
CA PRO A 19 4.64 9.13 5.81
C PRO A 19 4.23 7.75 5.30
N LYS A 20 2.92 7.46 5.30
CA LYS A 20 2.38 6.21 4.73
C LYS A 20 2.57 6.15 3.22
N ALA A 21 2.37 7.27 2.52
CA ALA A 21 2.63 7.36 1.09
C ALA A 21 4.12 7.19 0.76
N VAL A 22 5.04 7.72 1.57
CA VAL A 22 6.48 7.49 1.44
C VAL A 22 6.81 6.01 1.60
N ASN A 23 6.31 5.36 2.65
CA ASN A 23 6.56 3.93 2.88
C ASN A 23 6.10 3.08 1.70
N TRP A 24 4.88 3.30 1.20
CA TRP A 24 4.37 2.58 0.04
C TRP A 24 5.21 2.84 -1.22
N THR A 25 5.58 4.10 -1.47
CA THR A 25 6.40 4.47 -2.64
C THR A 25 7.74 3.74 -2.60
N THR A 26 8.45 3.78 -1.47
CA THR A 26 9.74 3.11 -1.31
C THR A 26 9.59 1.59 -1.46
N TYR A 27 8.55 1.01 -0.88
CA TYR A 27 8.27 -0.43 -0.98
C TYR A 27 8.05 -0.88 -2.44
N VAL A 28 7.28 -0.11 -3.21
CA VAL A 28 7.05 -0.36 -4.65
C VAL A 28 8.35 -0.20 -5.44
N LEU A 29 9.12 0.87 -5.19
CA LEU A 29 10.38 1.13 -5.90
C LEU A 29 11.40 0.00 -5.70
N ASN A 30 11.51 -0.52 -4.47
CA ASN A 30 12.43 -1.62 -4.18
C ASN A 30 12.02 -2.92 -4.88
N ARG A 31 10.74 -3.06 -5.25
CA ARG A 31 10.19 -4.23 -5.96
C ARG A 31 9.92 -3.96 -7.44
N SER A 32 10.40 -2.84 -7.96
CA SER A 32 10.28 -2.45 -9.36
C SER A 32 11.63 -2.66 -10.05
N PRO A 33 11.65 -3.01 -11.35
CA PRO A 33 12.87 -3.01 -12.14
C PRO A 33 13.51 -1.61 -12.17
N THR A 34 14.84 -1.55 -12.10
CA THR A 34 15.59 -0.30 -12.18
C THR A 34 16.75 -0.42 -13.15
N LEU A 35 17.26 0.70 -13.67
CA LEU A 35 18.43 0.69 -14.54
C LEU A 35 19.73 0.35 -13.78
N ALA A 36 19.77 0.62 -12.47
CA ALA A 36 20.94 0.39 -11.64
C ALA A 36 21.20 -1.10 -11.40
N VAL A 37 20.12 -1.90 -11.34
CA VAL A 37 20.21 -3.34 -11.05
C VAL A 37 19.61 -4.11 -12.22
N LYS A 38 20.47 -4.76 -13.01
CA LYS A 38 20.04 -5.44 -14.25
C LYS A 38 19.31 -6.74 -13.93
N ASN A 39 18.16 -6.95 -14.56
CA ASN A 39 17.35 -8.17 -14.55
C ASN A 39 16.76 -8.60 -13.20
N VAL A 40 17.04 -7.89 -12.11
CA VAL A 40 16.48 -8.17 -10.77
C VAL A 40 16.01 -6.88 -10.12
N THR A 41 15.11 -6.99 -9.15
CA THR A 41 14.66 -5.84 -8.36
C THR A 41 15.68 -5.48 -7.27
N PRO A 42 15.74 -4.23 -6.80
CA PRO A 42 16.61 -3.87 -5.67
C PRO A 42 16.42 -4.76 -4.43
N GLU A 43 15.16 -5.11 -4.11
CA GLU A 43 14.82 -6.03 -3.03
C GLU A 43 15.38 -7.44 -3.26
N GLU A 44 15.29 -7.95 -4.48
CA GLU A 44 15.82 -9.26 -4.85
C GLU A 44 17.34 -9.28 -4.80
N ALA A 45 18.01 -8.22 -5.26
CA ALA A 45 19.46 -8.09 -5.16
C ALA A 45 19.95 -8.00 -3.70
N TRP A 46 19.16 -7.37 -2.82
CA TRP A 46 19.48 -7.25 -1.40
C TRP A 46 19.20 -8.53 -0.61
N SER A 47 18.03 -9.13 -0.81
CA SER A 47 17.56 -10.28 -0.02
C SER A 47 17.97 -11.64 -0.61
N GLY A 48 18.43 -11.68 -1.87
CA GLY A 48 18.69 -12.91 -2.61
C GLY A 48 17.41 -13.68 -2.99
N SER A 49 16.22 -13.15 -2.69
CA SER A 49 14.94 -13.81 -2.92
C SER A 49 14.02 -12.94 -3.77
N LYS A 50 13.37 -13.53 -4.77
CA LYS A 50 12.43 -12.80 -5.62
C LYS A 50 11.18 -12.41 -4.81
N PRO A 51 10.86 -11.11 -4.66
CA PRO A 51 9.72 -10.69 -3.87
C PRO A 51 8.40 -11.02 -4.57
N SER A 52 7.40 -11.46 -3.79
CA SER A 52 6.02 -11.51 -4.27
C SER A 52 5.41 -10.11 -4.32
N VAL A 53 4.58 -9.87 -5.34
CA VAL A 53 3.82 -8.63 -5.53
C VAL A 53 2.30 -8.89 -5.62
N GLU A 54 1.84 -10.10 -5.35
CA GLU A 54 0.42 -10.49 -5.46
C GLU A 54 -0.49 -9.70 -4.49
N HIS A 55 0.07 -9.31 -3.35
CA HIS A 55 -0.61 -8.51 -2.34
C HIS A 55 -0.68 -7.01 -2.70
N PHE A 56 -0.11 -6.59 -3.83
CA PHE A 56 -0.14 -5.19 -4.21
C PHE A 56 -1.57 -4.75 -4.47
N ARG A 57 -1.93 -3.60 -3.90
CA ARG A 57 -3.20 -2.92 -4.13
C ARG A 57 -2.91 -1.44 -4.35
N ILE A 58 -3.84 -0.78 -5.00
CA ILE A 58 -3.73 0.65 -5.30
C ILE A 58 -3.71 1.42 -3.97
N PHE A 59 -2.65 2.18 -3.71
CA PHE A 59 -2.61 3.08 -2.57
C PHE A 59 -3.80 4.04 -2.62
N GLY A 60 -4.43 4.32 -1.49
CA GLY A 60 -5.57 5.22 -1.44
C GLY A 60 -6.89 4.61 -1.95
N CYS A 61 -6.95 3.31 -2.25
CA CYS A 61 -8.20 2.67 -2.65
C CYS A 61 -9.17 2.52 -1.46
N MET A 62 -10.46 2.44 -1.79
CA MET A 62 -11.48 2.08 -0.80
C MET A 62 -11.26 0.64 -0.36
N ALA A 63 -11.24 0.42 0.95
CA ALA A 63 -11.12 -0.87 1.59
C ALA A 63 -12.19 -1.02 2.67
N HIS A 64 -12.49 -2.25 3.07
CA HIS A 64 -13.47 -2.56 4.08
C HIS A 64 -12.81 -3.37 5.19
N VAL A 65 -12.93 -2.90 6.43
CA VAL A 65 -12.42 -3.63 7.60
C VAL A 65 -13.57 -4.41 8.21
N HIS A 66 -13.39 -5.72 8.33
CA HIS A 66 -14.37 -6.59 8.98
C HIS A 66 -14.49 -6.27 10.47
N ILE A 67 -15.72 -6.12 10.96
CA ILE A 67 -16.03 -5.96 12.37
C ILE A 67 -16.30 -7.36 12.95
N PRO A 68 -15.60 -7.80 14.02
CA PRO A 68 -15.84 -9.11 14.63
C PRO A 68 -17.28 -9.28 15.12
N ASN A 69 -17.86 -10.45 14.87
CA ASN A 69 -19.26 -10.76 15.22
C ASN A 69 -19.62 -10.57 16.70
N VAL A 70 -18.64 -10.61 17.60
CA VAL A 70 -18.82 -10.38 19.05
C VAL A 70 -19.38 -8.98 19.34
N LYS A 71 -19.16 -8.01 18.43
CA LYS A 71 -19.59 -6.62 18.58
C LYS A 71 -20.85 -6.27 17.77
N ILE A 72 -21.45 -7.23 17.06
CA ILE A 72 -22.50 -6.98 16.05
C ILE A 72 -23.81 -7.63 16.52
N THR A 73 -24.88 -6.83 16.59
CA THR A 73 -26.25 -7.35 16.77
C THR A 73 -26.91 -7.65 15.42
N LYS A 74 -28.02 -8.42 15.42
CA LYS A 74 -28.67 -8.87 14.19
C LYS A 74 -29.00 -7.68 13.26
N LEU A 75 -28.60 -7.78 11.99
CA LEU A 75 -28.75 -6.78 10.91
C LEU A 75 -27.83 -5.54 10.95
N GLN A 76 -26.81 -5.50 11.83
CA GLN A 76 -25.81 -4.43 11.77
C GLN A 76 -24.74 -4.66 10.68
N ASP A 77 -24.13 -3.56 10.23
CA ASP A 77 -23.04 -3.57 9.26
C ASP A 77 -21.85 -4.39 9.76
N LYS A 78 -21.36 -5.30 8.91
CA LYS A 78 -20.24 -6.21 9.22
C LYS A 78 -18.87 -5.64 8.86
N SER A 79 -18.83 -4.41 8.36
CA SER A 79 -17.60 -3.73 8.00
C SER A 79 -17.77 -2.22 7.99
N PHE A 80 -16.68 -1.48 8.16
CA PHE A 80 -16.64 -0.05 7.85
C PHE A 80 -15.66 0.23 6.73
N SER A 81 -15.97 1.24 5.92
CA SER A 81 -15.11 1.69 4.81
C SER A 81 -13.91 2.46 5.33
N CYS A 82 -12.74 2.22 4.74
CA CYS A 82 -11.50 2.89 5.04
C CYS A 82 -10.65 3.10 3.77
N VAL A 83 -9.50 3.73 3.94
CA VAL A 83 -8.51 3.94 2.87
C VAL A 83 -7.34 2.98 3.07
N PHE A 84 -6.97 2.26 2.01
CA PHE A 84 -5.81 1.36 2.05
C PHE A 84 -4.50 2.14 1.87
N PHE A 85 -3.55 1.95 2.79
CA PHE A 85 -2.24 2.63 2.76
C PHE A 85 -1.06 1.75 2.38
N GLY A 86 -1.30 0.50 1.98
CA GLY A 86 -0.21 -0.39 1.60
C GLY A 86 0.30 -1.24 2.75
N VAL A 87 1.62 -1.39 2.80
CA VAL A 87 2.32 -2.19 3.81
C VAL A 87 2.52 -1.41 5.12
N SER A 88 2.61 -2.15 6.22
CA SER A 88 2.94 -1.63 7.56
C SER A 88 4.35 -2.04 7.95
#